data_AF-A0A0L1K9V2-F1
#
_entry.id   AF-A0A0L1K9V2-F1
#
_cell.length_a   1.000
_cell.length_b   1.000
_cell.length_c   1.000
_cell.angle_alpha   90.00
_cell.angle_beta   90.00
_cell.angle_gamma   90.00
#
_symmetry.space_group_name_H-M   'P 1'
#
loop_
_entity.id
_entity.type
_entity.pdbx_description
1 polymer ?
#
loop_
_entity_poly.entity_id
_entity_poly.type
_entity_poly.pdbx_seq_one_letter_code
_entity_poly.pdbx_strand_id
1 'polypeptide(L)'
;MALREEDPLAFADAMLSAQLAAWDDTQIEGSVVFDRGFPDIAGFLRVEGLPVSDEITRACDEYRFEGPIFRAPPWRAIYTPDDERIQDWEEAIASDRAVCAAWRDHGYALIDLPMVSAEERASFVLARL
;
A
#
# COMPACT_ATOMS: atom_id res chain seq x y z
N MET A 1 -6.31 -11.70 10.13
CA MET A 1 -7.27 -10.63 10.49
C MET A 1 -7.39 -10.46 12.00
N ALA A 2 -7.42 -11.54 12.81
CA ALA A 2 -7.48 -11.44 14.29
C ALA A 2 -6.50 -10.41 14.91
N LEU A 3 -5.21 -10.44 14.55
CA LEU A 3 -4.23 -9.48 15.08
C LEU A 3 -4.57 -8.01 14.76
N ARG A 4 -5.09 -7.73 13.56
CA ARG A 4 -5.51 -6.37 13.17
C ARG A 4 -6.63 -5.87 14.07
N GLU A 5 -7.59 -6.74 14.39
CA GLU A 5 -8.75 -6.38 15.20
C GLU A 5 -8.41 -6.27 16.70
N GLU A 6 -7.54 -7.14 17.19
CA GLU A 6 -7.16 -7.21 18.61
C GLU A 6 -6.12 -6.15 18.99
N ASP A 7 -5.11 -5.96 18.13
CA ASP A 7 -4.00 -5.04 18.35
C ASP A 7 -3.49 -4.46 17.01
N PRO A 8 -4.15 -3.41 16.49
CA PRO A 8 -3.77 -2.78 15.22
C PRO A 8 -2.36 -2.16 15.23
N LEU A 9 -1.80 -1.82 16.40
CA LEU A 9 -0.42 -1.35 16.49
C LEU A 9 0.57 -2.52 16.29
N ALA A 10 0.36 -3.64 16.99
CA ALA A 10 1.16 -4.84 16.78
C ALA A 10 1.01 -5.38 15.35
N PHE A 11 -0.16 -5.21 14.74
CA PHE A 11 -0.35 -5.53 13.32
C PHE A 11 0.49 -4.62 12.41
N ALA A 12 0.56 -3.31 12.67
CA ALA A 12 1.41 -2.38 11.93
C ALA A 12 2.91 -2.71 12.09
N ASP A 13 3.36 -3.07 13.28
CA ASP A 13 4.74 -3.50 13.53
C ASP A 13 5.08 -4.81 12.79
N ALA A 14 4.12 -5.74 12.72
CA ALA A 14 4.25 -6.96 11.92
C ALA A 14 4.30 -6.66 10.42
N MET A 15 3.51 -5.70 9.92
CA MET A 15 3.59 -5.23 8.53
C MET A 15 4.97 -4.63 8.23
N LEU A 16 5.50 -3.80 9.13
CA LEU A 16 6.83 -3.20 8.98
C LEU A 16 7.91 -4.30 8.92
N SER A 17 7.89 -5.23 9.87
CA SER A 17 8.84 -6.34 9.93
C SER A 17 8.82 -7.18 8.65
N ALA A 18 7.62 -7.47 8.13
CA ALA A 18 7.47 -8.23 6.88
C ALA A 18 8.00 -7.47 5.65
N GLN A 19 7.77 -6.16 5.58
CA GLN A 19 8.26 -5.33 4.47
C GLN A 19 9.78 -5.14 4.51
N LEU A 20 10.38 -4.99 5.69
CA LEU A 20 11.84 -4.94 5.84
C LEU A 20 12.48 -6.25 5.37
N ALA A 21 11.94 -7.39 5.78
CA ALA A 21 12.42 -8.69 5.33
C ALA A 21 12.33 -8.84 3.79
N ALA A 22 11.19 -8.44 3.19
CA ALA A 22 11.04 -8.47 1.74
C ALA A 22 12.01 -7.53 1.01
N TRP A 23 12.32 -6.37 1.58
CA TRP A 23 13.30 -5.43 1.04
C TRP A 23 14.72 -6.02 1.03
N ASP A 24 15.11 -6.66 2.12
CA ASP A 24 16.44 -7.27 2.26
C ASP A 24 16.62 -8.47 1.32
N ASP A 25 15.56 -9.28 1.12
CA ASP A 25 15.57 -10.44 0.23
C ASP A 25 15.59 -10.08 -1.27
N THR A 26 15.31 -8.82 -1.61
CA THR A 26 15.16 -8.35 -3.00
C THR A 26 16.33 -7.52 -3.51
N GLN A 27 17.48 -7.55 -2.81
CA GLN A 27 18.76 -6.99 -3.26
C GLN A 27 19.40 -7.83 -4.39
N ILE A 28 18.66 -8.02 -5.48
CA ILE A 28 19.03 -8.82 -6.65
C ILE A 28 19.25 -7.94 -7.89
N GLU A 29 19.90 -8.50 -8.92
CA GLU A 29 20.00 -7.81 -10.21
C GLU A 29 18.67 -7.82 -10.96
N GLY A 30 18.19 -6.63 -11.35
CA GLY A 30 16.97 -6.45 -12.16
C GLY A 30 15.90 -5.61 -11.45
N SER A 31 14.77 -5.39 -12.14
CA SER A 31 13.64 -4.64 -11.59
C SER A 31 12.79 -5.53 -10.67
N VAL A 32 12.52 -5.04 -9.46
CA VAL A 32 11.64 -5.71 -8.49
C VAL A 32 10.35 -4.90 -8.36
N VAL A 33 9.21 -5.60 -8.42
CA VAL A 33 7.89 -5.00 -8.19
C VAL A 33 7.40 -5.43 -6.82
N PHE A 34 7.06 -4.45 -5.99
CA PHE A 34 6.48 -4.68 -4.67
C PHE A 34 4.96 -4.55 -4.72
N ASP A 35 4.26 -5.47 -4.05
CA ASP A 35 2.85 -5.31 -3.72
C ASP A 35 2.77 -4.60 -2.36
N ARG A 36 2.43 -3.31 -2.39
CA ARG A 36 2.50 -2.33 -1.27
C ARG A 36 3.93 -1.93 -0.88
N GLY A 37 4.04 -0.87 -0.09
CA GLY A 37 5.29 -0.38 0.47
C GLY A 37 5.12 0.24 1.86
N PHE A 38 6.21 0.79 2.41
CA PHE A 38 6.24 1.36 3.75
C PHE A 38 5.16 2.42 4.01
N PRO A 39 4.85 3.34 3.06
CA PRO A 39 3.79 4.33 3.28
C PRO A 39 2.38 3.72 3.42
N ASP A 40 2.13 2.50 2.95
CA ASP A 40 0.85 1.82 3.19
C ASP A 40 0.60 1.57 4.69
N ILE A 41 1.65 1.34 5.49
CA ILE A 41 1.54 1.15 6.94
C ILE A 41 1.08 2.44 7.61
N ALA A 42 1.68 3.57 7.23
CA ALA A 42 1.27 4.89 7.71
C ALA A 42 -0.16 5.22 7.28
N GLY A 43 -0.54 4.84 6.05
CA GLY A 43 -1.92 4.94 5.56
C GLY A 43 -2.90 4.12 6.39
N PHE A 44 -2.57 2.86 6.69
CA PHE A 44 -3.35 1.98 7.55
C PHE A 44 -3.55 2.58 8.95
N LEU A 45 -2.48 3.02 9.62
CA LEU A 45 -2.58 3.61 10.96
C LEU A 45 -3.48 4.86 10.98
N ARG A 46 -3.44 5.68 9.93
CA ARG A 46 -4.34 6.84 9.78
C ARG A 46 -5.80 6.44 9.67
N VAL A 47 -6.11 5.36 8.96
CA VAL A 47 -7.49 4.83 8.86
C VAL A 47 -7.98 4.36 10.22
N GLU A 48 -7.12 3.67 10.98
CA GLU A 48 -7.44 3.19 12.33
C GLU A 48 -7.43 4.31 13.39
N GLY A 49 -7.07 5.56 13.01
CA GLY A 49 -7.00 6.69 13.94
C GLY A 49 -5.84 6.61 14.93
N LEU A 50 -4.78 5.89 14.58
CA LEU A 50 -3.62 5.60 15.42
C LEU A 50 -2.41 6.46 15.02
N PRO A 51 -1.49 6.76 15.96
CA PRO A 51 -0.27 7.48 15.65
C PRO A 51 0.67 6.63 14.79
N VAL A 52 1.35 7.27 13.84
CA VAL A 52 2.47 6.66 13.10
C VAL A 52 3.73 6.79 13.95
N SER A 53 4.43 5.68 14.20
CA SER A 53 5.66 5.70 14.99
C SER A 53 6.82 6.36 14.24
N ASP A 54 7.82 6.83 14.99
CA ASP A 54 9.06 7.36 14.40
C ASP A 54 9.79 6.31 13.56
N GLU A 55 9.67 5.03 13.92
CA GLU A 55 10.28 3.92 13.20
C GLU A 55 9.63 3.72 11.82
N ILE A 56 8.29 3.70 11.74
CA ILE A 56 7.57 3.62 10.47
C ILE A 56 7.85 4.84 9.60
N THR A 57 7.87 6.03 10.21
CA THR A 57 8.19 7.28 9.51
C THR A 57 9.59 7.22 8.90
N ARG A 58 10.58 6.79 9.69
CA ARG A 58 11.96 6.60 9.21
C ARG A 58 12.03 5.57 8.09
N ALA A 59 11.33 4.45 8.21
CA ALA A 59 11.33 3.42 7.17
C ALA A 59 10.80 3.96 5.83
N CYS A 60 9.76 4.79 5.84
CA CYS A 60 9.24 5.44 4.64
C CYS A 60 10.25 6.40 3.97
N ASP A 61 11.15 6.98 4.75
CA ASP A 61 12.16 7.95 4.29
C ASP A 61 13.49 7.28 3.89
N GLU A 62 13.83 6.12 4.46
CA GLU A 62 15.08 5.41 4.18
C GLU A 62 14.93 4.36 3.07
N TYR A 63 13.86 3.57 3.08
CA TYR A 63 13.62 2.50 2.11
C TYR A 63 12.82 3.03 0.92
N ARG A 64 13.54 3.66 -0.01
CA ARG A 64 12.97 4.45 -1.10
C ARG A 64 12.77 3.64 -2.38
N PHE A 65 11.57 3.74 -2.95
CA PHE A 65 11.25 3.15 -4.25
C PHE A 65 11.64 4.13 -5.37
N GLU A 66 12.34 3.66 -6.41
CA GLU A 66 12.66 4.48 -7.59
C GLU A 66 11.40 4.82 -8.41
N GLY A 67 10.40 3.94 -8.33
CA GLY A 67 9.15 4.06 -9.06
C GLY A 67 9.23 3.48 -10.48
N PRO A 68 8.12 3.55 -11.25
CA PRO A 68 6.86 4.23 -10.94
C PRO A 68 6.05 3.63 -9.78
N ILE A 69 5.27 4.47 -9.07
CA ILE A 69 4.33 4.03 -8.02
C ILE A 69 2.92 3.95 -8.61
N PHE A 70 2.43 2.74 -8.81
CA PHE A 70 1.10 2.50 -9.35
C PHE A 70 0.05 2.40 -8.24
N ARG A 71 -1.11 3.00 -8.48
CA ARG A 71 -2.28 2.93 -7.60
C ARG A 71 -3.45 2.30 -8.34
N ALA A 72 -4.12 1.32 -7.73
CA ALA A 72 -5.40 0.83 -8.20
C ALA A 72 -6.53 1.63 -7.51
N PRO A 73 -7.13 2.65 -8.16
CA PRO A 73 -8.18 3.44 -7.52
C PRO A 73 -9.42 2.59 -7.21
N PRO A 74 -10.19 2.92 -6.15
CA PRO A 74 -11.46 2.27 -5.86
C PRO A 74 -12.39 2.31 -7.07
N TRP A 75 -12.91 1.15 -7.46
CA TRP A 75 -13.73 1.01 -8.66
C TRP A 75 -15.07 0.35 -8.36
N ARG A 76 -16.12 1.17 -8.25
CA ARG A 76 -17.46 0.74 -7.81
C ARG A 76 -18.05 -0.39 -8.65
N ALA A 77 -17.75 -0.43 -9.95
CA ALA A 77 -18.32 -1.43 -10.85
C ALA A 77 -17.84 -2.87 -10.58
N ILE A 78 -16.68 -3.02 -9.94
CA ILE A 78 -16.10 -4.33 -9.58
C ILE A 78 -15.93 -4.50 -8.06
N TYR A 79 -16.44 -3.54 -7.27
CA TYR A 79 -16.33 -3.58 -5.83
C TYR A 79 -17.41 -4.46 -5.24
N THR A 80 -17.00 -5.63 -4.78
CA THR A 80 -17.84 -6.61 -4.10
C THR A 80 -17.10 -7.04 -2.84
N PRO A 81 -17.73 -6.92 -1.65
CA PRO A 81 -17.19 -7.48 -0.43
C PRO A 81 -17.05 -9.00 -0.54
N ASP A 82 -15.97 -9.52 0.03
CA ASP A 82 -15.68 -10.95 0.14
C ASP A 82 -14.89 -11.18 1.44
N ASP A 83 -14.44 -12.42 1.68
CA ASP A 83 -13.71 -12.78 2.91
C ASP A 83 -12.39 -12.00 3.09
N GLU A 84 -11.85 -11.41 2.02
CA GLU A 84 -10.66 -10.57 2.04
C GLU A 84 -11.01 -9.07 2.02
N ARG A 85 -12.09 -8.69 1.32
CA ARG A 85 -12.62 -7.33 1.22
C ARG A 85 -13.74 -7.11 2.22
N ILE A 86 -13.33 -6.91 3.46
CA ILE A 86 -14.23 -6.74 4.61
C ILE A 86 -14.84 -5.34 4.76
N GLN A 87 -14.29 -4.34 4.06
CA GLN A 87 -14.71 -2.95 4.16
C GLN A 87 -15.97 -2.69 3.33
N ASP A 88 -16.80 -1.75 3.77
CA ASP A 88 -17.81 -1.16 2.90
C ASP A 88 -17.17 -0.20 1.88
N TRP A 89 -17.98 0.33 0.98
CA TRP A 89 -17.48 1.18 -0.09
C TRP A 89 -16.92 2.51 0.42
N GLU A 90 -17.57 3.11 1.41
CA GLU A 90 -17.18 4.36 2.03
C GLU A 90 -15.84 4.20 2.78
N GLU A 91 -15.67 3.09 3.49
CA GLU A 91 -14.44 2.68 4.15
C GLU A 91 -13.30 2.40 3.14
N ALA A 92 -13.61 1.77 2.00
CA ALA A 92 -12.63 1.55 0.95
C ALA A 92 -12.13 2.86 0.33
N ILE A 93 -13.04 3.82 0.09
CA ILE A 93 -12.65 5.17 -0.36
C ILE A 93 -11.82 5.88 0.72
N ALA A 94 -12.21 5.78 1.99
CA ALA A 94 -11.48 6.41 3.08
C ALA A 94 -10.05 5.84 3.19
N SER A 95 -9.92 4.52 3.04
CA SER A 95 -8.63 3.81 3.06
C SER A 95 -7.74 4.22 1.91
N ASP A 96 -8.26 4.24 0.69
CA ASP A 96 -7.52 4.71 -0.47
C ASP A 96 -7.05 6.17 -0.30
N ARG A 97 -7.90 7.08 0.20
CA ARG A 97 -7.49 8.47 0.48
C ARG A 97 -6.35 8.54 1.49
N ALA A 98 -6.43 7.80 2.58
CA ALA A 98 -5.44 7.83 3.66
C ALA A 98 -4.08 7.27 3.19
N VAL A 99 -4.10 6.13 2.49
CA VAL A 99 -2.91 5.52 1.89
C VAL A 99 -2.28 6.46 0.86
N CYS A 100 -3.08 7.03 -0.04
CA CYS A 100 -2.55 7.96 -1.03
C CYS A 100 -1.95 9.22 -0.42
N ALA A 101 -2.54 9.73 0.67
CA ALA A 101 -1.97 10.84 1.40
C ALA A 101 -0.61 10.45 2.01
N ALA A 102 -0.50 9.27 2.62
CA ALA A 102 0.76 8.80 3.20
C ALA A 102 1.86 8.70 2.13
N TRP A 103 1.59 8.10 0.97
CA TRP A 103 2.55 8.06 -0.14
C TRP A 103 2.97 9.48 -0.58
N ARG A 104 2.03 10.43 -0.68
CA ARG A 104 2.34 11.81 -1.09
C ARG A 104 3.14 12.58 -0.04
N ASP A 105 2.89 12.34 1.25
CA ASP A 105 3.62 12.99 2.34
C ASP A 105 5.11 12.62 2.32
N HIS A 106 5.42 11.40 1.85
CA HIS A 106 6.80 10.95 1.62
C HIS A 106 7.33 11.30 0.21
N GLY A 107 6.67 12.22 -0.50
CA GLY A 107 7.17 12.81 -1.75
C GLY A 107 6.94 11.96 -3.02
N TYR A 108 6.12 10.92 -2.97
CA TYR A 108 5.83 10.10 -4.14
C TYR A 108 4.69 10.67 -4.99
N ALA A 109 4.86 10.55 -6.31
CA ALA A 109 3.79 10.75 -7.28
C ALA A 109 3.14 9.41 -7.63
N LEU A 110 1.80 9.36 -7.57
CA LEU A 110 1.03 8.14 -7.85
C LEU A 110 0.51 8.16 -9.28
N ILE A 111 0.63 7.03 -9.96
CA ILE A 111 0.07 6.78 -11.29
C ILE A 111 -1.16 5.89 -11.13
N ASP A 112 -2.34 6.43 -11.42
CA ASP A 112 -3.57 5.65 -11.38
C ASP A 112 -3.57 4.61 -12.51
N LEU A 113 -3.85 3.35 -12.14
CA LEU A 113 -4.11 2.29 -13.09
C LEU A 113 -5.46 2.51 -13.77
N PRO A 114 -5.57 2.26 -15.09
CA PRO A 114 -6.83 2.41 -15.80
C PRO A 114 -7.91 1.44 -15.29
N MET A 115 -9.17 1.89 -15.28
CA MET A 115 -10.35 1.07 -14.95
C MET A 115 -10.72 0.16 -16.13
N VAL A 116 -9.83 -0.81 -16.42
CA VAL A 116 -9.92 -1.79 -17.51
C VAL A 116 -9.67 -3.19 -16.96
N SER A 117 -9.63 -4.20 -17.83
CA SER A 117 -9.37 -5.58 -17.40
C SER A 117 -8.03 -5.73 -16.66
N ALA A 118 -7.88 -6.80 -15.88
CA ALA A 118 -6.62 -7.09 -15.20
C ALA A 118 -5.45 -7.26 -16.19
N GLU A 119 -5.69 -7.89 -17.35
CA GLU A 119 -4.70 -8.09 -18.40
C GLU A 119 -4.21 -6.76 -19.00
N GLU A 120 -5.12 -5.83 -19.26
CA GLU A 120 -4.78 -4.50 -19.76
C GLU A 120 -4.04 -3.66 -18.71
N ARG A 121 -4.39 -3.77 -17.42
CA ARG A 121 -3.63 -3.14 -16.33
C ARG A 121 -2.21 -3.70 -16.22
N ALA A 122 -2.04 -5.01 -16.35
CA ALA A 122 -0.71 -5.63 -16.34
C ALA A 122 0.14 -5.12 -17.52
N SER A 123 -0.46 -5.04 -18.72
CA SER A 123 0.20 -4.46 -19.90
C SER A 123 0.56 -2.98 -19.70
N PHE A 124 -0.30 -2.20 -19.03
CA PHE A 124 -0.03 -0.80 -18.69
C PHE A 124 1.18 -0.64 -17.76
N VAL A 125 1.30 -1.51 -16.76
CA VAL A 125 2.44 -1.56 -15.81
C VAL A 125 3.72 -1.95 -16.55
N LEU A 126 3.72 -3.08 -17.26
CA LEU A 126 4.89 -3.60 -17.97
C LEU A 126 5.45 -2.60 -19.01
N ALA A 127 4.60 -1.79 -19.63
CA ALA A 127 5.05 -0.75 -20.56
C ALA A 127 5.72 0.47 -19.88
N ARG A 128 5.78 0.51 -18.55
CA ARG A 128 6.27 1.64 -17.72
C ARG A 128 7.30 1.23 -16.66
N LEU A 129 7.63 -0.06 -16.58
CA LEU A 129 8.79 -0.57 -15.84
C LEU A 129 10.04 -0.48 -16.72
#